data_AF-A0A3D0W7R4-F1
#
_entry.id   AF-A0A3D0W7R4-F1
#
_cell.length_a   1.000
_cell.length_b   1.000
_cell.length_c   1.000
_cell.angle_alpha   90.00
_cell.angle_beta   90.00
_cell.angle_gamma   90.00
#
_symmetry.space_group_name_H-M   'P 1'
#
loop_
_entity.id
_entity.type
_entity.pdbx_description
1 polymer ?
#
loop_
_entity_poly.entity_id
_entity_poly.type
_entity_poly.pdbx_seq_one_letter_code
_entity_poly.pdbx_strand_id
1 'polypeptide(L)'
;MVTVSFMPRGSSSQVPVPFWPDRWSIENYYELLVRRQFEGAWFDYRILPALINSIGVAAIATLLGLLLTVPAGYAFAKLRFRGRERLLKLLIAALVVPGQVAMLPLFLMFKQLGLVNSYAGVILPGLAGVFAVLFVRQAVLAIPDEMLDAARIDGAGEGRIFVSIVLPLIAPITVTLALFIFLGSWNDFLWPLIILSDQERYTLPVAVAAIMREHAADGELMMAASVVTTLPVLLIFLPLQRFYIGGLLGGSVKG
;
A
#
# COMPACT_ATOMS: atom_id res chain seq x y z
N MET A 1 2.55 -6.01 -22.85
CA MET A 1 1.40 -5.63 -22.01
C MET A 1 0.61 -4.48 -22.63
N VAL A 2 1.11 -3.22 -22.62
CA VAL A 2 0.36 -2.05 -23.12
C VAL A 2 -0.09 -2.22 -24.57
N THR A 3 0.77 -2.68 -25.48
CA THR A 3 0.36 -2.84 -26.88
C THR A 3 -0.69 -3.93 -27.07
N VAL A 4 -0.59 -5.01 -26.29
CA VAL A 4 -1.51 -6.15 -26.34
C VAL A 4 -2.88 -5.81 -25.74
N SER A 5 -2.94 -4.93 -24.74
CA SER A 5 -4.22 -4.48 -24.18
C SER A 5 -5.06 -3.65 -25.15
N PHE A 6 -4.44 -3.06 -26.17
CA PHE A 6 -5.13 -2.39 -27.27
C PHE A 6 -5.38 -3.28 -28.51
N MET A 7 -5.00 -4.56 -28.45
CA MET A 7 -5.31 -5.51 -29.52
C MET A 7 -6.76 -5.99 -29.43
N PRO A 8 -7.41 -6.27 -30.57
CA PRO A 8 -8.65 -7.03 -30.60
C PRO A 8 -8.45 -8.43 -30.02
N ARG A 9 -9.49 -9.00 -29.42
CA ARG A 9 -9.45 -10.35 -28.84
C ARG A 9 -8.97 -11.40 -29.83
N GLY A 10 -8.11 -12.30 -29.36
CA GLY A 10 -7.52 -13.38 -30.14
C GLY A 10 -6.37 -12.98 -31.06
N SER A 11 -6.02 -11.68 -31.15
CA SER A 11 -4.87 -11.23 -31.97
C SER A 11 -3.54 -11.64 -31.35
N SER A 12 -3.48 -11.70 -30.02
CA SER A 12 -2.30 -12.13 -29.26
C SER A 12 -2.06 -13.63 -29.29
N SER A 13 -3.04 -14.42 -29.74
CA SER A 13 -2.94 -15.87 -29.89
C SER A 13 -2.24 -16.30 -31.19
N GLN A 14 -1.94 -15.36 -32.09
CA GLN A 14 -1.21 -15.64 -33.33
C GLN A 14 0.28 -15.86 -33.05
N VAL A 15 0.93 -16.74 -33.82
CA VAL A 15 2.37 -17.00 -33.74
C VAL A 15 3.02 -16.64 -35.07
N PRO A 16 3.99 -15.70 -35.10
CA PRO A 16 4.51 -14.92 -33.97
C PRO A 16 3.51 -13.86 -33.47
N VAL A 17 3.55 -13.55 -32.16
CA VAL A 17 2.71 -12.51 -31.56
C VAL A 17 3.03 -11.17 -32.24
N PRO A 18 2.04 -10.46 -32.80
CA PRO A 18 2.30 -9.22 -33.51
C PRO A 18 2.82 -8.15 -32.53
N PHE A 19 3.83 -7.38 -32.95
CA PHE A 19 4.35 -6.28 -32.14
C PHE A 19 3.37 -5.12 -32.02
N TRP A 20 2.57 -4.88 -33.06
CA TRP A 20 1.57 -3.82 -33.15
C TRP A 20 0.20 -4.41 -33.47
N PRO A 21 -0.89 -3.83 -32.95
CA PRO A 21 -2.23 -4.29 -33.29
C PRO A 21 -2.54 -3.97 -34.76
N ASP A 22 -3.18 -4.90 -35.47
CA ASP A 22 -3.71 -4.64 -36.81
C ASP A 22 -4.74 -3.51 -36.82
N ARG A 23 -5.47 -3.38 -35.70
CA ARG A 23 -6.37 -2.26 -35.40
C ARG A 23 -6.29 -1.92 -33.92
N TRP A 24 -6.11 -0.65 -33.59
CA TRP A 24 -6.17 -0.18 -32.22
C TRP A 24 -7.61 -0.26 -31.71
N SER A 25 -7.85 -1.00 -30.63
CA SER A 25 -9.14 -1.17 -29.99
C SER A 25 -9.09 -0.81 -28.51
N ILE A 26 -10.12 -0.12 -28.02
CA ILE A 26 -10.33 0.14 -26.59
C ILE A 26 -11.33 -0.84 -25.96
N GLU A 27 -11.76 -1.85 -26.69
CA GLU A 27 -12.80 -2.81 -26.30
C GLU A 27 -12.49 -3.48 -24.96
N ASN A 28 -11.25 -3.95 -24.77
CA ASN A 28 -10.83 -4.59 -23.51
C ASN A 28 -10.96 -3.63 -22.31
N TYR A 29 -10.65 -2.34 -22.48
CA TYR A 29 -10.80 -1.35 -21.43
C TYR A 29 -12.26 -0.99 -21.19
N TYR A 30 -13.03 -0.84 -22.26
CA TYR A 30 -14.46 -0.58 -22.18
C TYR A 30 -15.18 -1.71 -21.44
N GLU A 31 -14.83 -2.95 -21.71
CA GLU A 31 -15.40 -4.12 -21.05
C GLU A 31 -15.01 -4.22 -19.57
N LEU A 32 -13.76 -3.92 -19.22
CA LEU A 32 -13.34 -3.88 -17.82
C LEU A 32 -14.05 -2.77 -17.03
N LEU A 33 -14.28 -1.61 -17.64
CA LEU A 33 -14.73 -0.39 -16.95
C LEU A 33 -16.23 -0.13 -17.04
N VAL A 34 -16.91 -0.65 -18.07
CA VAL A 34 -18.31 -0.37 -18.36
C VAL A 34 -19.12 -1.66 -18.33
N ARG A 35 -20.10 -1.70 -17.43
CA ARG A 35 -21.08 -2.79 -17.30
C ARG A 35 -21.76 -3.05 -18.64
N ARG A 36 -21.66 -4.27 -19.18
CA ARG A 36 -22.44 -4.68 -20.35
C ARG A 36 -23.04 -6.08 -20.21
N GLN A 37 -24.20 -6.23 -20.84
CA GLN A 37 -24.75 -7.50 -21.25
C GLN A 37 -24.08 -7.88 -22.57
N PHE A 38 -23.38 -9.01 -22.63
CA PHE A 38 -22.80 -9.55 -23.85
C PHE A 38 -23.28 -11.00 -23.97
N GLU A 39 -23.84 -11.38 -25.13
CA GLU A 39 -24.38 -12.72 -25.39
C GLU A 39 -25.44 -13.21 -24.38
N GLY A 40 -26.23 -12.30 -23.80
CA GLY A 40 -27.29 -12.65 -22.85
C GLY A 40 -26.82 -12.85 -21.40
N ALA A 41 -25.51 -12.78 -21.13
CA ALA A 41 -24.93 -12.78 -19.80
C ALA A 41 -24.56 -11.34 -19.37
N TRP A 42 -24.83 -11.01 -18.10
CA TRP A 42 -24.41 -9.74 -17.51
C TRP A 42 -23.00 -9.92 -16.94
N PHE A 43 -22.02 -9.24 -17.53
CA PHE A 43 -20.67 -9.19 -17.00
C PHE A 43 -20.50 -7.89 -16.20
N ASP A 44 -20.35 -8.02 -14.89
CA ASP A 44 -19.99 -6.90 -14.01
C ASP A 44 -18.67 -7.24 -13.33
N TYR A 45 -17.56 -6.91 -14.02
CA TYR A 45 -16.22 -7.11 -13.49
C TYR A 45 -15.89 -6.17 -12.32
N ARG A 46 -16.76 -5.19 -12.03
CA ARG A 46 -16.67 -4.24 -10.90
C ARG A 46 -15.29 -3.63 -10.67
N ILE A 47 -14.50 -3.47 -11.73
CA ILE A 47 -13.14 -2.93 -11.65
C ILE A 47 -13.14 -1.49 -11.17
N LEU A 48 -14.10 -0.67 -11.63
CA LEU A 48 -14.18 0.73 -11.20
C LEU A 48 -14.52 0.85 -9.69
N PRO A 49 -15.53 0.14 -9.14
CA PRO A 49 -15.71 0.02 -7.70
C PRO A 49 -14.48 -0.50 -6.96
N ALA A 50 -13.83 -1.56 -7.48
CA ALA A 50 -12.65 -2.15 -6.86
C ALA A 50 -11.45 -1.19 -6.84
N LEU A 51 -11.29 -0.37 -7.88
CA LEU A 51 -10.31 0.71 -7.96
C LEU A 51 -10.57 1.75 -6.86
N ILE A 52 -11.82 2.19 -6.68
CA ILE A 52 -12.21 3.14 -5.63
C ILE A 52 -11.95 2.53 -4.24
N ASN A 53 -12.32 1.26 -4.03
CA ASN A 53 -12.06 0.53 -2.80
C ASN A 53 -10.55 0.47 -2.51
N SER A 54 -9.73 0.13 -3.51
CA SER A 54 -8.26 0.10 -3.37
C SER A 54 -7.68 1.46 -3.00
N ILE A 55 -8.10 2.54 -3.67
CA ILE A 55 -7.66 3.90 -3.35
C ILE A 55 -8.06 4.26 -1.92
N GLY A 56 -9.31 4.00 -1.54
CA GLY A 56 -9.84 4.29 -0.21
C GLY A 56 -9.12 3.53 0.89
N VAL A 57 -8.97 2.20 0.72
CA VAL A 57 -8.25 1.33 1.66
C VAL A 57 -6.80 1.78 1.81
N ALA A 58 -6.08 2.01 0.71
CA ALA A 58 -4.69 2.43 0.75
C ALA A 58 -4.50 3.82 1.37
N ALA A 59 -5.38 4.78 1.06
CA ALA A 59 -5.33 6.12 1.64
C ALA A 59 -5.59 6.10 3.16
N ILE A 60 -6.62 5.37 3.61
CA ILE A 60 -6.96 5.26 5.03
C ILE A 60 -5.85 4.51 5.78
N ALA A 61 -5.35 3.39 5.24
CA ALA A 61 -4.23 2.66 5.83
C ALA A 61 -2.98 3.53 5.96
N THR A 62 -2.69 4.36 4.96
CA THR A 62 -1.57 5.31 4.98
C THR A 62 -1.76 6.37 6.07
N LEU A 63 -2.92 7.02 6.11
CA LEU A 63 -3.20 8.06 7.11
C LEU A 63 -3.10 7.54 8.53
N LEU A 64 -3.80 6.44 8.83
CA LEU A 64 -3.81 5.83 10.16
C LEU A 64 -2.44 5.23 10.51
N GLY A 65 -1.77 4.62 9.53
CA GLY A 65 -0.42 4.08 9.69
C GLY A 65 0.57 5.16 10.09
N LEU A 66 0.57 6.31 9.41
CA LEU A 66 1.42 7.45 9.77
C LEU A 66 1.07 8.02 11.15
N LEU A 67 -0.23 8.18 11.44
CA LEU A 67 -0.72 8.69 12.72
C LEU A 67 -0.22 7.86 13.91
N LEU A 68 -0.06 6.54 13.75
CA LEU A 68 0.42 5.65 14.80
C LEU A 68 1.95 5.52 14.79
N THR A 69 2.54 5.31 13.62
CA THR A 69 3.95 4.93 13.50
C THR A 69 4.90 6.11 13.62
N VAL A 70 4.50 7.32 13.21
CA VAL A 70 5.35 8.51 13.31
C VAL A 70 5.57 8.93 14.78
N PRO A 71 4.52 9.07 15.62
CA PRO A 71 4.71 9.35 17.04
C PRO A 71 5.40 8.20 17.78
N ALA A 72 5.13 6.94 17.41
CA ALA A 72 5.83 5.79 17.99
C ALA A 72 7.34 5.84 17.70
N GLY A 73 7.72 6.13 16.45
CA GLY A 73 9.12 6.30 16.06
C GLY A 73 9.80 7.42 16.83
N TYR A 74 9.12 8.56 17.02
CA TYR A 74 9.61 9.65 17.88
C TYR A 74 9.82 9.19 19.32
N ALA A 75 8.84 8.50 19.91
CA ALA A 75 8.91 8.00 21.28
C ALA A 75 10.08 7.02 21.48
N PHE A 76 10.29 6.09 20.54
CA PHE A 76 11.41 5.14 20.62
C PHE A 76 12.78 5.77 20.36
N ALA A 77 12.84 6.92 19.69
CA ALA A 77 14.08 7.64 19.42
C ALA A 77 14.48 8.56 20.58
N LYS A 78 13.53 9.37 21.09
CA LYS A 78 13.83 10.51 21.97
C LYS A 78 13.28 10.39 23.39
N LEU A 79 12.18 9.65 23.59
CA LEU A 79 11.59 9.52 24.93
C LEU A 79 12.26 8.39 25.72
N ARG A 80 12.35 8.60 27.04
CA ARG A 80 12.81 7.61 28.00
C ARG A 80 11.59 7.04 28.73
N PHE A 81 11.26 5.78 28.48
CA PHE A 81 10.17 5.08 29.16
C PHE A 81 10.59 3.67 29.56
N ARG A 82 9.94 3.15 30.61
CA ARG A 82 10.28 1.84 31.17
C ARG A 82 9.98 0.74 30.16
N GLY A 83 10.98 -0.09 29.87
CA GLY A 83 10.85 -1.21 28.92
C GLY A 83 11.17 -0.89 27.47
N ARG A 84 11.54 0.36 27.13
CA ARG A 84 11.87 0.80 25.76
C ARG A 84 12.79 -0.17 24.99
N GLU A 85 13.94 -0.51 25.57
CA GLU A 85 14.92 -1.39 24.92
C GLU A 85 14.42 -2.83 24.73
N ARG A 86 13.64 -3.34 25.69
CA ARG A 86 13.04 -4.68 25.59
C ARG A 86 11.99 -4.72 24.49
N LEU A 87 11.13 -3.70 24.44
CA LEU A 87 10.09 -3.59 23.42
C LEU A 87 10.71 -3.41 22.03
N LEU A 88 11.76 -2.59 21.89
CA LEU A 88 12.48 -2.43 20.62
C LEU A 88 13.08 -3.75 20.13
N LYS A 89 13.74 -4.52 21.01
CA LYS A 89 14.28 -5.84 20.68
C LYS A 89 13.18 -6.82 20.26
N LEU A 90 12.04 -6.81 20.95
CA LEU A 90 10.90 -7.66 20.62
C LEU A 90 10.30 -7.31 19.25
N LEU A 91 10.16 -6.02 18.95
CA LEU A 91 9.73 -5.54 17.64
C LEU A 91 10.70 -6.01 16.54
N ILE A 92 12.01 -5.86 16.74
CA ILE A 92 13.02 -6.34 15.79
C ILE A 92 12.93 -7.86 15.60
N ALA A 93 12.77 -8.63 16.68
CA ALA A 93 12.61 -10.08 16.60
C ALA A 93 11.34 -10.48 15.82
N ALA A 94 10.25 -9.72 15.98
CA ALA A 94 9.00 -9.97 15.27
C ALA A 94 9.12 -9.79 13.74
N LEU A 95 10.05 -8.95 13.25
CA LEU A 95 10.31 -8.80 11.81
C LEU A 95 10.87 -10.07 11.15
N VAL A 96 11.46 -10.99 11.93
CA VAL A 96 11.99 -12.26 11.42
C VAL A 96 10.86 -13.24 11.09
N VAL A 97 9.71 -13.11 11.76
CA VAL A 97 8.57 -14.01 11.58
C VAL A 97 7.85 -13.65 10.27
N PRO A 98 7.73 -14.58 9.30
CA PRO A 98 6.98 -14.31 8.08
C PRO A 98 5.49 -14.10 8.40
N GLY A 99 4.90 -13.01 7.91
CA GLY A 99 3.50 -12.67 8.18
C GLY A 99 2.51 -13.76 7.77
N GLN A 100 2.85 -14.55 6.76
CA GLN A 100 2.05 -15.67 6.26
C GLN A 100 1.85 -16.77 7.31
N VAL A 101 2.81 -16.98 8.21
CA VAL A 101 2.70 -17.98 9.30
C VAL A 101 1.64 -17.56 10.31
N ALA A 102 1.53 -16.25 10.58
CA ALA A 102 0.55 -15.70 11.51
C ALA A 102 -0.85 -15.54 10.88
N MET A 103 -1.00 -15.80 9.58
CA MET A 103 -2.19 -15.42 8.82
C MET A 103 -3.45 -16.21 9.21
N LEU A 104 -3.34 -17.54 9.42
CA LEU A 104 -4.47 -18.35 9.87
C LEU A 104 -4.93 -17.97 11.30
N PRO A 105 -4.05 -17.86 12.30
CA PRO A 105 -4.43 -17.35 13.62
C PRO A 105 -5.08 -15.96 13.56
N LEU A 106 -4.52 -15.05 12.77
CA LEU A 106 -5.02 -13.69 12.60
C LEU A 106 -6.42 -13.69 11.99
N PHE A 107 -6.67 -14.50 10.95
CA PHE A 107 -7.98 -14.67 10.35
C PHE A 107 -9.02 -15.17 11.37
N LEU A 108 -8.68 -16.19 12.17
CA LEU A 108 -9.59 -16.72 13.20
C LEU A 108 -9.93 -15.65 14.24
N MET A 109 -8.95 -14.83 14.65
CA MET A 109 -9.19 -13.71 15.56
C MET A 109 -10.12 -12.66 14.93
N PHE A 110 -9.88 -12.28 13.67
CA PHE A 110 -10.72 -11.30 12.96
C PHE A 110 -12.14 -11.81 12.72
N LYS A 111 -12.30 -13.13 12.51
CA LYS A 111 -13.60 -13.78 12.43
C LYS A 111 -14.35 -13.67 13.76
N GLN A 112 -13.68 -13.93 14.89
CA GLN A 112 -14.28 -13.78 16.22
C GLN A 112 -14.68 -12.33 16.54
N LEU A 113 -13.88 -11.37 16.07
CA LEU A 113 -14.15 -9.93 16.23
C LEU A 113 -15.22 -9.39 15.25
N GLY A 114 -15.75 -10.21 14.34
CA GLY A 114 -16.72 -9.77 13.33
C GLY A 114 -16.14 -8.82 12.27
N LEU A 115 -14.82 -8.84 12.06
CA LEU A 115 -14.11 -7.97 11.11
C LEU A 115 -13.93 -8.61 9.73
N VAL A 116 -14.29 -9.88 9.57
CA VAL A 116 -14.30 -10.55 8.26
C VAL A 116 -15.27 -9.85 7.33
N ASN A 117 -14.92 -9.80 6.04
CA ASN A 117 -15.64 -9.13 4.99
C ASN A 117 -15.80 -7.61 5.23
N SER A 118 -14.81 -6.95 5.84
CA SER A 118 -14.85 -5.50 6.10
C SER A 118 -13.52 -4.81 5.74
N TYR A 119 -13.58 -3.52 5.38
CA TYR A 119 -12.36 -2.73 5.12
C TYR A 119 -11.51 -2.54 6.38
N ALA A 120 -12.13 -2.45 7.56
CA ALA A 120 -11.40 -2.45 8.83
C ALA A 120 -10.60 -3.75 9.01
N GLY A 121 -11.18 -4.90 8.62
CA GLY A 121 -10.50 -6.19 8.61
C GLY A 121 -9.25 -6.22 7.72
N VAL A 122 -9.28 -5.49 6.60
CA VAL A 122 -8.14 -5.36 5.70
C VAL A 122 -7.07 -4.41 6.26
N ILE A 123 -7.49 -3.27 6.82
CA ILE A 123 -6.58 -2.19 7.22
C ILE A 123 -5.87 -2.46 8.55
N LEU A 124 -6.60 -2.95 9.56
CA LEU A 124 -6.14 -3.02 10.95
C LEU A 124 -4.81 -3.77 11.16
N PRO A 125 -4.54 -4.93 10.54
CA PRO A 125 -3.30 -5.68 10.78
C PRO A 125 -2.03 -4.90 10.42
N GLY A 126 -2.10 -4.04 9.41
CA GLY A 126 -0.95 -3.30 8.88
C GLY A 126 -0.67 -1.97 9.57
N LEU A 127 -1.57 -1.47 10.41
CA LEU A 127 -1.53 -0.08 10.92
C LEU A 127 -0.29 0.24 11.76
N ALA A 128 0.16 -0.70 12.58
CA ALA A 128 1.30 -0.51 13.49
C ALA A 128 2.54 -1.29 13.01
N GLY A 129 2.80 -1.26 11.70
CA GLY A 129 3.90 -1.99 11.08
C GLY A 129 5.25 -1.67 11.74
N VAL A 130 5.97 -2.71 12.18
CA VAL A 130 7.25 -2.56 12.87
C VAL A 130 8.28 -1.81 12.02
N PHE A 131 8.33 -2.13 10.72
CA PHE A 131 9.19 -1.44 9.76
C PHE A 131 8.96 0.07 9.78
N ALA A 132 7.70 0.52 9.77
CA ALA A 132 7.36 1.94 9.77
C ALA A 132 7.83 2.66 11.05
N VAL A 133 7.64 2.03 12.22
CA VAL A 133 8.14 2.56 13.50
C VAL A 133 9.66 2.70 13.48
N LEU A 134 10.37 1.67 13.03
CA LEU A 134 11.83 1.70 12.94
C LEU A 134 12.32 2.71 11.90
N PHE A 135 11.66 2.81 10.75
CA PHE A 135 11.98 3.76 9.69
C PHE A 135 11.94 5.21 10.21
N VAL A 136 10.87 5.58 10.91
CA VAL A 136 10.77 6.91 11.54
C VAL A 136 11.79 7.07 12.66
N ARG A 137 11.96 6.04 13.51
CA ARG A 137 12.94 6.09 14.61
C ARG A 137 14.34 6.41 14.10
N GLN A 138 14.78 5.78 13.02
CA GLN A 138 16.11 6.02 12.45
C GLN A 138 16.27 7.44 11.94
N ALA A 139 15.24 8.03 11.32
CA ALA A 139 15.27 9.42 10.90
C ALA A 139 15.30 10.40 12.09
N VAL A 140 14.49 10.15 13.11
CA VAL A 140 14.43 11.02 14.30
C VAL A 140 15.73 10.98 15.10
N LEU A 141 16.45 9.85 15.12
CA LEU A 141 17.76 9.76 15.78
C LEU A 141 18.81 10.71 15.20
N ALA A 142 18.67 11.13 13.94
CA ALA A 142 19.59 12.08 13.31
C ALA A 142 19.41 13.53 13.82
N ILE A 143 18.29 13.83 14.49
CA ILE A 143 18.02 15.15 15.07
C ILE A 143 18.87 15.32 16.35
N PRO A 144 19.67 16.38 16.50
CA PRO A 144 20.44 16.61 17.73
C PRO A 144 19.55 16.77 18.97
N ASP A 145 19.95 16.20 20.11
CA ASP A 145 19.16 16.28 21.35
C ASP A 145 19.14 17.71 21.92
N GLU A 146 20.21 18.47 21.69
CA GLU A 146 20.37 19.86 22.14
C GLU A 146 19.25 20.76 21.61
N MET A 147 18.74 20.48 20.41
CA MET A 147 17.62 21.20 19.81
C MET A 147 16.31 20.98 20.57
N LEU A 148 16.09 19.75 21.07
CA LEU A 148 14.91 19.40 21.86
C LEU A 148 15.05 19.96 23.28
N ASP A 149 16.25 19.91 23.84
CA ASP A 149 16.53 20.46 25.17
C ASP A 149 16.37 21.99 25.21
N ALA A 150 16.81 22.70 24.17
CA ALA A 150 16.56 24.14 24.04
C ALA A 150 15.05 24.46 24.05
N ALA A 151 14.26 23.71 23.28
CA ALA A 151 12.80 23.89 23.26
C ALA A 151 12.14 23.60 24.62
N ARG A 152 12.66 22.63 25.39
CA ARG A 152 12.20 22.35 26.77
C ARG A 152 12.52 23.51 27.71
N ILE A 153 13.70 24.13 27.57
CA ILE A 153 14.09 25.33 28.34
C ILE A 153 13.15 26.50 28.02
N ASP A 154 12.73 26.64 26.76
CA ASP A 154 11.72 27.61 26.32
C ASP A 154 10.27 27.26 26.76
N GLY A 155 10.09 26.20 27.55
CA GLY A 155 8.79 25.79 28.10
C GLY A 155 7.90 25.01 27.14
N ALA A 156 8.43 24.52 26.01
CA ALA A 156 7.65 23.67 25.10
C ALA A 156 7.46 22.26 25.68
N GLY A 157 6.21 21.79 25.76
CA GLY A 157 5.90 20.40 26.08
C GLY A 157 6.20 19.44 24.91
N GLU A 158 6.33 18.15 25.19
CA GLU A 158 6.71 17.12 24.20
C GLU A 158 5.83 17.07 22.95
N GLY A 159 4.52 17.28 23.09
CA GLY A 159 3.62 17.34 21.93
C GLY A 159 3.91 18.55 21.02
N ARG A 160 4.26 19.71 21.61
CA ARG A 160 4.64 20.91 20.86
C ARG A 160 5.99 20.74 20.18
N ILE A 161 6.96 20.13 20.88
CA ILE A 161 8.27 19.78 20.32
C ILE A 161 8.10 18.84 19.12
N PHE A 162 7.29 17.80 19.27
CA PHE A 162 6.99 16.85 18.21
C PHE A 162 6.41 17.54 16.97
N VAL A 163 5.33 18.32 17.13
CA VAL A 163 4.63 18.95 16.00
C VAL A 163 5.42 20.11 15.37
N SER A 164 6.13 20.90 16.18
CA SER A 164 6.74 22.16 15.71
C SER A 164 8.20 22.01 15.28
N ILE A 165 8.90 20.98 15.76
CA ILE A 165 10.34 20.78 15.49
C ILE A 165 10.55 19.46 14.76
N VAL A 166 10.15 18.35 15.37
CA VAL A 166 10.48 17.01 14.86
C VAL A 166 9.76 16.75 13.54
N LEU A 167 8.43 16.92 13.51
CA LEU A 167 7.61 16.57 12.36
C LEU A 167 8.00 17.35 11.08
N PRO A 168 8.28 18.67 11.11
CA PRO A 168 8.80 19.39 9.94
C PRO A 168 10.18 18.89 9.49
N LEU A 169 11.08 18.58 10.42
CA LEU A 169 12.41 18.07 10.09
C LEU A 169 12.37 16.70 9.43
N ILE A 170 11.45 15.83 9.84
CA ILE A 170 11.30 14.49 9.26
C ILE A 170 10.27 14.43 8.12
N ALA A 171 9.65 15.55 7.73
CA ALA A 171 8.59 15.56 6.72
C ALA A 171 8.97 14.85 5.41
N PRO A 172 10.20 14.99 4.85
CA PRO A 172 10.61 14.24 3.66
C PRO A 172 10.59 12.72 3.89
N ILE A 173 10.99 12.26 5.07
CA ILE A 173 10.98 10.85 5.46
C ILE A 173 9.54 10.37 5.65
N THR A 174 8.66 11.19 6.25
CA THR A 174 7.24 10.87 6.41
C THR A 174 6.55 10.69 5.05
N VAL A 175 6.88 11.50 4.05
CA VAL A 175 6.38 11.34 2.66
C VAL A 175 6.83 10.02 2.06
N THR A 176 8.11 9.65 2.22
CA THR A 176 8.63 8.36 1.75
C THR A 176 7.96 7.19 2.45
N LEU A 177 7.72 7.29 3.76
CA LEU A 177 6.98 6.28 4.51
C LEU A 177 5.52 6.18 4.04
N ALA A 178 4.88 7.31 3.77
CA ALA A 178 3.52 7.35 3.24
C ALA A 178 3.43 6.56 1.93
N LEU A 179 4.40 6.77 1.03
CA LEU A 179 4.49 6.03 -0.22
C LEU A 179 4.66 4.52 0.02
N PHE A 180 5.53 4.10 0.97
CA PHE A 180 5.70 2.69 1.29
C PHE A 180 4.42 2.04 1.82
N ILE A 181 3.72 2.71 2.74
CA ILE A 181 2.46 2.17 3.30
C ILE A 181 1.38 2.12 2.21
N PHE A 182 1.26 3.17 1.39
CA PHE A 182 0.30 3.22 0.30
C PHE A 182 0.55 2.10 -0.72
N LEU A 183 1.78 1.96 -1.21
CA LEU A 183 2.14 0.92 -2.17
C LEU A 183 2.00 -0.48 -1.59
N GLY A 184 2.34 -0.66 -0.30
CA GLY A 184 2.12 -1.92 0.41
C GLY A 184 0.64 -2.29 0.42
N SER A 185 -0.23 -1.36 0.82
CA SER A 185 -1.68 -1.59 0.84
C SER A 185 -2.29 -1.73 -0.55
N TRP A 186 -1.76 -1.01 -1.56
CA TRP A 186 -2.22 -1.08 -2.94
C TRP A 186 -1.94 -2.43 -3.57
N ASN A 187 -0.73 -2.95 -3.35
CA ASN A 187 -0.26 -4.21 -3.91
C ASN A 187 -0.71 -5.43 -3.10
N ASP A 188 -1.28 -5.23 -1.90
CA ASP A 188 -1.71 -6.34 -1.08
C ASP A 188 -2.86 -7.10 -1.75
N PHE A 189 -2.67 -8.40 -1.86
CA PHE A 189 -3.54 -9.31 -2.55
C PHE A 189 -4.02 -10.41 -1.60
N LEU A 190 -3.08 -11.04 -0.91
CA LEU A 190 -3.33 -12.26 -0.17
C LEU A 190 -4.25 -12.04 1.02
N TRP A 191 -4.01 -11.00 1.82
CA TRP A 191 -4.84 -10.72 2.99
C TRP A 191 -6.25 -10.22 2.61
N PRO A 192 -6.42 -9.25 1.68
CA PRO A 192 -7.73 -8.88 1.18
C PRO A 192 -8.52 -10.06 0.57
N LEU A 193 -7.86 -10.97 -0.16
CA LEU A 193 -8.51 -12.16 -0.71
C LEU A 193 -9.07 -13.09 0.38
N ILE A 194 -8.41 -13.18 1.53
CA ILE A 194 -8.84 -14.03 2.65
C ILE A 194 -9.95 -13.36 3.46
N ILE A 195 -9.87 -12.04 3.64
CA ILE A 195 -10.81 -11.28 4.48
C ILE A 195 -12.09 -10.93 3.74
N LEU A 196 -12.02 -10.54 2.47
CA LEU A 196 -13.15 -10.02 1.72
C LEU A 196 -13.87 -11.16 1.01
N SER A 197 -15.16 -11.32 1.27
CA SER A 197 -15.99 -12.36 0.67
C SER A 197 -16.91 -11.78 -0.42
N ASP A 198 -17.45 -10.58 -0.20
CA ASP A 198 -18.33 -9.93 -1.17
C ASP A 198 -17.51 -9.27 -2.28
N GLN A 199 -17.86 -9.56 -3.54
CA GLN A 199 -17.22 -8.94 -4.70
C GLN A 199 -17.31 -7.40 -4.70
N GLU A 200 -18.36 -6.84 -4.08
CA GLU A 200 -18.54 -5.39 -3.94
C GLU A 200 -17.42 -4.72 -3.16
N ARG A 201 -16.79 -5.48 -2.25
CA ARG A 201 -15.77 -4.99 -1.33
C ARG A 201 -14.36 -5.28 -1.81
N TYR A 202 -14.20 -6.00 -2.92
CA TYR A 202 -12.89 -6.38 -3.43
C TYR A 202 -12.03 -5.15 -3.68
N THR A 203 -10.76 -5.28 -3.32
CA THR A 203 -9.70 -4.40 -3.79
C THR A 203 -9.36 -4.77 -5.24
N LEU A 204 -8.76 -3.83 -5.97
CA LEU A 204 -8.39 -4.01 -7.36
C LEU A 204 -7.56 -5.27 -7.62
N PRO A 205 -6.51 -5.62 -6.84
CA PRO A 205 -5.78 -6.88 -7.06
C PRO A 205 -6.67 -8.12 -6.91
N VAL A 206 -7.61 -8.12 -5.97
CA VAL A 206 -8.53 -9.25 -5.74
C VAL A 206 -9.54 -9.36 -6.88
N ALA A 207 -10.11 -8.23 -7.32
CA ALA A 207 -11.04 -8.19 -8.45
C ALA A 207 -10.38 -8.68 -9.74
N VAL A 208 -9.16 -8.22 -10.03
CA VAL A 208 -8.40 -8.66 -11.21
C VAL A 208 -8.09 -10.15 -11.16
N ALA A 209 -7.69 -10.69 -10.00
CA ALA A 209 -7.46 -12.13 -9.87
C ALA A 209 -8.73 -12.97 -10.04
N ALA A 210 -9.91 -12.43 -9.70
CA ALA A 210 -11.19 -13.08 -10.01
C ALA A 210 -11.40 -13.16 -11.54
N ILE A 211 -11.15 -12.07 -12.26
CA ILE A 211 -11.24 -12.02 -13.73
C ILE A 211 -10.25 -12.99 -14.37
N MET A 212 -9.00 -13.02 -13.91
CA MET A 212 -7.97 -13.91 -14.46
C MET A 212 -8.34 -15.40 -14.33
N ARG A 213 -9.12 -15.78 -13.31
CA ARG A 213 -9.61 -17.16 -13.16
C ARG A 213 -10.72 -17.49 -14.14
N GLU A 214 -11.57 -16.53 -14.48
CA GLU A 214 -12.73 -16.70 -15.36
C GLU A 214 -12.36 -16.56 -16.85
N HIS A 215 -11.42 -15.66 -17.17
CA HIS A 215 -11.03 -15.26 -18.53
C HIS A 215 -9.57 -15.60 -18.84
N ALA A 216 -9.06 -16.72 -18.33
CA ALA A 216 -7.66 -17.12 -18.49
C ALA A 216 -7.22 -17.29 -19.95
N ALA A 217 -8.17 -17.51 -20.87
CA ALA A 217 -7.92 -17.62 -22.30
C ALA A 217 -7.87 -16.27 -23.04
N ASP A 218 -8.36 -15.19 -22.43
CA ASP A 218 -8.44 -13.86 -23.06
C ASP A 218 -7.19 -13.03 -22.72
N GLY A 219 -6.11 -13.29 -23.46
CA GLY A 219 -4.82 -12.64 -23.25
C GLY A 219 -4.87 -11.11 -23.32
N GLU A 220 -5.67 -10.54 -24.23
CA GLU A 220 -5.79 -9.08 -24.37
C GLU A 220 -6.51 -8.43 -23.19
N LEU A 221 -7.57 -9.07 -22.68
CA LEU A 221 -8.32 -8.61 -21.51
C LEU A 221 -7.44 -8.64 -20.25
N MET A 222 -6.66 -9.71 -20.08
CA MET A 222 -5.72 -9.85 -18.96
C MET A 222 -4.62 -8.77 -19.02
N MET A 223 -4.12 -8.44 -20.21
CA MET A 223 -3.15 -7.36 -20.38
C MET A 223 -3.77 -6.00 -20.06
N ALA A 224 -5.02 -5.75 -20.44
CA ALA A 224 -5.74 -4.53 -20.09
C ALA A 224 -5.93 -4.39 -18.57
N ALA A 225 -6.32 -5.46 -17.88
CA ALA A 225 -6.47 -5.48 -16.43
C ALA A 225 -5.14 -5.21 -15.70
N SER A 226 -4.04 -5.75 -16.24
CA SER A 226 -2.67 -5.51 -15.73
C SER A 226 -2.24 -4.05 -15.90
N VAL A 227 -2.59 -3.40 -17.02
CA VAL A 227 -2.38 -1.95 -17.22
C VAL A 227 -3.18 -1.14 -16.21
N VAL A 228 -4.47 -1.43 -16.02
CA VAL A 228 -5.33 -0.72 -15.07
C VAL A 228 -4.81 -0.85 -13.63
N THR A 229 -4.22 -1.99 -13.27
CA THR A 229 -3.64 -2.21 -11.94
C THR A 229 -2.33 -1.46 -11.74
N THR A 230 -1.51 -1.36 -12.78
CA THR A 230 -0.17 -0.77 -12.72
C THR A 230 -0.18 0.75 -12.88
N LEU A 231 -1.12 1.29 -13.66
CA LEU A 231 -1.16 2.71 -14.01
C LEU A 231 -1.25 3.64 -12.78
N PRO A 232 -2.11 3.39 -11.78
CA PRO A 232 -2.19 4.27 -10.60
C PRO A 232 -0.89 4.28 -9.78
N VAL A 233 -0.20 3.13 -9.69
CA VAL A 233 1.11 3.04 -9.04
C VAL A 233 2.11 3.96 -9.71
N LEU A 234 2.17 3.95 -11.05
CA LEU A 234 3.07 4.82 -11.81
C LEU A 234 2.72 6.30 -11.63
N LEU A 235 1.43 6.64 -11.68
CA LEU A 235 0.95 8.03 -11.50
C LEU A 235 1.28 8.60 -10.12
N ILE A 236 1.29 7.75 -9.09
CA ILE A 236 1.68 8.14 -7.73
C ILE A 236 3.20 8.13 -7.58
N PHE A 237 3.88 7.10 -8.05
CA PHE A 237 5.32 6.93 -7.87
C PHE A 237 6.14 8.02 -8.58
N LEU A 238 5.85 8.33 -9.84
CA LEU A 238 6.65 9.26 -10.66
C LEU A 238 6.82 10.67 -10.05
N PRO A 239 5.78 11.35 -9.52
CA PRO A 239 5.97 12.63 -8.86
C PRO A 239 6.65 12.50 -7.49
N LEU A 240 6.51 11.34 -6.81
CA LEU A 240 7.03 11.09 -5.47
C LEU A 240 8.46 10.52 -5.46
N GLN A 241 8.99 10.03 -6.59
CA GLN A 241 10.30 9.37 -6.68
C GLN A 241 11.47 10.26 -6.19
N ARG A 242 11.35 11.58 -6.31
CA ARG A 242 12.37 12.53 -5.83
C ARG A 242 12.51 12.50 -4.30
N PHE A 243 11.41 12.29 -3.57
CA PHE A 243 11.41 12.16 -2.11
C PHE A 243 11.99 10.82 -1.68
N TYR A 244 11.69 9.77 -2.44
CA TYR A 244 12.25 8.43 -2.25
C TYR A 244 13.78 8.44 -2.32
N ILE A 245 14.34 9.05 -3.38
CA ILE A 245 15.79 9.14 -3.59
C ILE A 245 16.44 10.03 -2.52
N GLY A 246 15.84 11.19 -2.20
CA GLY A 246 16.36 12.09 -1.17
C GLY A 246 16.34 11.50 0.24
N GLY A 247 15.29 10.74 0.58
CA GLY A 247 15.15 10.13 1.91
C GLY A 247 16.11 8.96 2.16
N LEU A 248 16.44 8.18 1.12
CA LEU A 248 17.41 7.08 1.21
C LEU A 248 18.86 7.58 1.26
N LEU A 249 19.18 8.61 0.47
CA LEU A 249 20.54 9.15 0.38
C LEU A 249 20.90 10.10 1.52
N GLY A 250 19.93 10.84 2.07
CA GLY A 250 20.18 11.77 3.19
C GLY A 250 20.71 11.13 4.47
N GLY A 251 20.48 9.83 4.68
CA GLY A 251 21.06 9.07 5.79
C GLY A 251 22.47 8.51 5.52
N SER A 252 22.93 8.54 4.26
CA SER A 252 24.19 7.93 3.83
C SER A 252 25.32 8.93 3.61
N VAL A 253 25.02 10.23 3.53
CA VAL A 253 26.04 11.30 3.42
C VAL A 253 26.42 11.80 4.81
N LYS A 254 27.19 10.99 5.55
CA LYS A 254 28.09 11.49 6.58
C LYS A 254 29.47 10.90 6.32
N GLY A 255 30.20 11.59 5.45
CA GLY A 255 31.66 11.65 5.41
C GLY A 255 32.06 13.08 5.78
#